data_AF-A0A5C4N8W9-F1
#
_entry.id   AF-A0A5C4N8W9-F1
#
_cell.length_a   1.000
_cell.length_b   1.000
_cell.length_c   1.000
_cell.angle_alpha   90.00
_cell.angle_beta   90.00
_cell.angle_gamma   90.00
#
_symmetry.space_group_name_H-M   'P 1'
#
loop_
_entity.id
_entity.type
_entity.pdbx_description
1 polymer ?
#
loop_
_entity_poly.entity_id
_entity_poly.type
_entity_poly.pdbx_seq_one_letter_code
_entity_poly.pdbx_strand_id
1 'polypeptide(L)'
;MRPALEELAIALRSQAADLAEADLAADRDDVRSRAAEIEALHRDPTSPALCCRLGVDGEFADQDRRRREIANFLESLGELRTGSGA
;
A
#
# COMPACT_ATOMS: atom_id res chain seq x y z
N MET A 1 -7.31 -2.51 -12.85
CA MET A 1 -6.87 -2.89 -11.49
C MET A 1 -6.58 -1.60 -10.74
N ARG A 2 -7.32 -1.33 -9.66
CA ARG A 2 -7.13 -0.13 -8.85
C ARG A 2 -5.78 -0.20 -8.11
N PRO A 3 -5.14 0.93 -7.81
CA PRO A 3 -3.86 0.94 -7.13
C PRO A 3 -3.98 0.56 -5.65
N ALA A 4 -3.07 -0.27 -5.14
CA ALA A 4 -3.20 -0.96 -3.84
C ALA A 4 -3.39 -0.01 -2.64
N LEU A 5 -2.76 1.17 -2.63
CA LEU A 5 -2.91 2.16 -1.55
C LEU A 5 -4.28 2.82 -1.55
N GLU A 6 -4.85 3.07 -2.72
CA GLU A 6 -6.22 3.60 -2.84
C GLU A 6 -7.25 2.56 -2.37
N GLU A 7 -7.04 1.27 -2.66
CA GLU A 7 -7.90 0.20 -2.12
C GLU A 7 -7.82 0.11 -0.60
N LEU A 8 -6.61 0.20 -0.05
CA LEU A 8 -6.39 0.21 1.40
C LEU A 8 -7.13 1.39 2.07
N ALA A 9 -7.03 2.59 1.50
CA ALA A 9 -7.72 3.77 2.02
C ALA A 9 -9.26 3.60 2.02
N ILE A 10 -9.83 2.99 0.96
CA ILE A 10 -11.27 2.68 0.93
C ILE A 10 -11.64 1.64 1.98
N ALA A 11 -10.87 0.56 2.11
CA ALA A 11 -11.14 -0.52 3.06
C ALA A 11 -11.09 -0.03 4.51
N LEU A 12 -10.15 0.87 4.84
CA LEU A 12 -10.07 1.52 6.15
C LEU A 12 -11.28 2.39 6.43
N ARG A 13 -11.72 3.20 5.45
CA ARG A 13 -12.92 4.05 5.61
C ARG A 13 -14.18 3.22 5.85
N SER A 14 -14.34 2.09 5.15
CA SER A 14 -15.51 1.21 5.33
C SER A 14 -15.52 0.48 6.68
N GLN A 15 -14.35 0.22 7.27
CA GLN A 15 -14.20 -0.48 8.55
C GLN A 15 -13.99 0.46 9.73
N ALA A 16 -14.09 1.77 9.55
CA ALA A 16 -13.76 2.75 10.59
C ALA A 16 -14.58 2.58 11.89
N ALA A 17 -15.84 2.14 11.78
CA ALA A 17 -16.66 1.83 12.95
C ALA A 17 -16.12 0.60 13.70
N ASP A 18 -15.93 -0.50 12.98
CA ASP A 18 -15.46 -1.77 13.54
C ASP A 18 -14.07 -1.64 14.19
N LEU A 19 -13.18 -0.85 13.58
CA LEU A 19 -11.83 -0.60 14.10
C LEU A 19 -11.85 0.22 15.40
N ALA A 20 -12.74 1.22 15.49
CA ALA A 20 -12.90 2.00 16.73
C ALA A 20 -13.58 1.15 17.83
N GLU A 21 -14.58 0.33 17.48
CA GLU A 21 -15.25 -0.58 18.41
C GLU A 21 -14.31 -1.66 18.97
N ALA A 22 -13.31 -2.07 18.17
CA ALA A 22 -12.27 -3.00 18.58
C ALA A 22 -11.11 -2.35 19.37
N ASP A 23 -11.20 -1.06 19.71
CA ASP A 23 -10.14 -0.28 20.40
C ASP A 23 -8.80 -0.27 19.63
N LEU A 24 -8.87 -0.41 18.29
CA LEU A 24 -7.70 -0.35 17.40
C LEU A 24 -7.43 1.06 16.87
N ALA A 25 -8.37 1.98 17.10
CA ALA A 25 -8.27 3.40 16.80
C ALA A 25 -9.04 4.19 17.86
N ALA A 26 -8.63 5.44 18.10
CA ALA A 26 -9.27 6.27 19.12
C ALA A 26 -10.74 6.54 18.82
N ASP A 27 -11.05 6.79 17.54
CA ASP A 27 -12.41 6.94 17.03
C ASP A 27 -12.44 6.75 15.50
N ARG A 28 -13.64 6.92 14.92
CA ARG A 28 -13.86 6.78 13.48
C ARG A 28 -13.14 7.86 12.67
N ASP A 29 -12.93 9.05 13.23
CA ASP A 29 -12.31 10.17 12.55
C ASP A 29 -10.78 10.03 12.52
N ASP A 30 -10.18 9.38 13.52
CA ASP A 30 -8.79 8.93 13.51
C ASP A 30 -8.53 7.97 12.34
N VAL A 31 -9.36 6.94 12.17
CA VAL A 31 -9.26 6.00 11.04
C VAL A 31 -9.41 6.73 9.70
N ARG A 32 -10.37 7.66 9.58
CA ARG A 32 -10.60 8.44 8.36
C ARG A 32 -9.43 9.36 8.03
N SER A 33 -8.84 9.98 9.05
CA SER A 33 -7.65 10.83 8.91
C SER A 33 -6.48 10.01 8.39
N ARG A 34 -6.24 8.82 8.97
CA ARG A 34 -5.20 7.91 8.50
C ARG A 34 -5.45 7.43 7.06
N ALA A 35 -6.69 7.11 6.70
CA ALA A 35 -7.04 6.73 5.33
C ALA A 35 -6.80 7.87 4.33
N ALA A 36 -7.07 9.13 4.72
CA ALA A 36 -6.79 10.29 3.89
C ALA A 36 -5.28 10.52 3.69
N GLU A 37 -4.45 10.24 4.69
CA GLU A 37 -2.99 10.29 4.54
C GLU A 37 -2.47 9.22 3.57
N ILE A 38 -3.00 7.99 3.63
CA ILE A 38 -2.64 6.92 2.68
C ILE A 38 -3.03 7.30 1.25
N GLU A 39 -4.21 7.89 1.06
CA GLU A 39 -4.66 8.39 -0.24
C GLU A 39 -3.82 9.59 -0.73
N ALA A 40 -3.37 10.46 0.18
CA ALA A 40 -2.44 11.53 -0.16
C ALA A 40 -1.07 10.97 -0.57
N LEU A 41 -0.55 9.95 0.12
CA LEU A 41 0.69 9.27 -0.25
C LEU A 41 0.57 8.58 -1.61
N HIS A 42 -0.60 8.00 -1.93
CA HIS A 42 -0.84 7.44 -3.25
C HIS A 42 -0.71 8.51 -4.36
N ARG A 43 -1.16 9.74 -4.10
CA ARG A 43 -1.09 10.86 -5.06
C ARG A 43 0.29 11.52 -5.13
N ASP A 44 1.04 11.53 -4.03
CA ASP A 44 2.41 12.03 -3.96
C ASP A 44 3.31 11.01 -3.22
N PRO A 45 3.76 9.96 -3.93
CA PRO A 45 4.56 8.89 -3.33
C PRO A 45 5.99 9.34 -2.99
N THR A 46 6.40 10.53 -3.45
CA THR A 46 7.73 11.08 -3.19
C THR A 46 7.78 11.96 -1.95
N SER A 47 6.65 12.23 -1.30
CA SER A 47 6.56 13.12 -0.14
C SER A 47 7.24 12.52 1.10
N PRO A 48 8.40 13.07 1.55
CA PRO A 48 9.07 12.55 2.73
C PRO A 48 8.23 12.75 3.99
N ALA A 49 7.45 13.84 4.03
CA ALA A 49 6.58 14.15 5.16
C ALA A 49 5.45 13.11 5.33
N LEU A 50 4.82 12.67 4.23
CA LEU A 50 3.78 11.63 4.29
C LEU A 50 4.40 10.28 4.68
N CYS A 51 5.56 9.91 4.12
CA CYS A 51 6.30 8.72 4.50
C CYS A 51 6.62 8.71 6.01
N CYS A 52 7.15 9.81 6.55
CA CYS A 52 7.44 9.93 7.98
C CYS A 52 6.18 9.81 8.86
N ARG A 53 5.06 10.47 8.50
CA ARG A 53 3.82 10.38 9.29
C ARG A 53 3.21 8.99 9.29
N LEU A 54 3.27 8.31 8.14
CA LEU A 54 2.72 6.97 7.98
C LEU A 54 3.66 5.87 8.51
N GLY A 55 4.93 6.19 8.78
CA GLY A 55 5.93 5.24 9.24
C GLY A 55 6.38 4.27 8.14
N VAL A 56 6.35 4.72 6.88
CA VAL A 56 6.67 3.92 5.70
C VAL A 56 7.86 4.52 4.95
N ASP A 57 8.55 3.71 4.16
CA ASP A 57 9.62 4.17 3.28
C ASP A 57 9.10 4.54 1.87
N GLY A 58 10.01 5.06 1.04
CA GLY A 58 9.69 5.43 -0.34
C GLY A 58 9.41 4.25 -1.27
N GLU A 59 9.85 3.04 -0.92
CA GLU A 59 9.57 1.82 -1.70
C GLU A 59 8.12 1.38 -1.48
N PHE A 60 7.63 1.48 -0.24
CA PHE A 60 6.23 1.30 0.09
C PHE A 60 5.33 2.39 -0.50
N ALA A 61 5.86 3.57 -0.82
CA ALA A 61 5.09 4.61 -1.50
C ALA A 61 5.07 4.41 -3.02
N ASP A 62 6.16 3.92 -3.61
CA ASP A 62 6.33 3.78 -5.06
C ASP A 62 5.61 2.53 -5.61
N GLN A 63 4.49 2.77 -6.29
CA GLN A 63 3.71 1.70 -6.91
C GLN A 63 4.34 1.16 -8.19
N ASP A 64 4.98 2.02 -8.97
CA ASP A 64 5.53 1.64 -10.27
C ASP A 64 6.79 0.79 -10.09
N ARG A 65 7.60 1.06 -9.05
CA ARG A 65 8.68 0.15 -8.64
C ARG A 65 8.17 -1.22 -8.23
N ARG A 66 7.15 -1.30 -7.35
CA ARG A 66 6.58 -2.61 -6.96
C ARG A 66 6.02 -3.39 -8.15
N ARG A 67 5.32 -2.72 -9.07
CA ARG A 67 4.83 -3.38 -10.29
C ARG A 67 5.96 -3.86 -11.18
N ARG A 68 7.00 -3.04 -11.35
CA ARG A 68 8.20 -3.42 -12.12
C ARG A 68 8.89 -4.61 -11.48
N GLU A 69 9.08 -4.64 -10.17
CA GLU A 69 9.68 -5.78 -9.48
C GLU A 69 8.85 -7.06 -9.60
N ILE A 70 7.53 -6.97 -9.44
CA ILE A 70 6.62 -8.10 -9.64
C ILE A 70 6.69 -8.59 -11.10
N ALA A 71 6.70 -7.67 -12.07
CA ALA A 71 6.82 -8.03 -13.48
C ALA A 71 8.16 -8.74 -13.78
N ASN A 72 9.27 -8.17 -13.30
CA ASN A 72 10.60 -8.76 -13.43
C ASN A 72 10.65 -10.15 -12.77
N PHE A 73 10.07 -10.29 -11.58
CA PHE A 73 9.98 -11.57 -10.89
C PHE A 73 9.18 -12.60 -11.71
N LEU A 74 7.99 -12.24 -12.20
CA LEU A 74 7.17 -13.11 -13.04
C LEU A 74 7.86 -13.52 -14.35
N GLU A 75 8.63 -12.61 -14.96
CA GLU A 75 9.43 -12.90 -16.15
C GLU A 75 10.52 -13.93 -15.84
N SER A 76 11.27 -13.75 -14.74
CA SER A 76 12.31 -14.67 -14.31
C SER A 76 11.79 -16.08 -13.94
N LEU A 77 10.52 -16.23 -13.55
CA LEU A 77 9.91 -17.54 -13.31
C LEU A 77 9.86 -18.40 -14.58
N GLY A 78 9.75 -17.79 -15.76
CA GLY A 78 9.80 -18.51 -17.05
C GLY A 78 11.19 -19.10 -17.33
N GLU A 79 12.24 -18.37 -16.95
CA GLU A 79 13.64 -18.77 -17.09
C GLU A 79 14.01 -19.87 -16.09
N LEU A 80 13.52 -19.78 -14.85
CA LEU A 80 13.68 -20.82 -13.82
C LEU A 80 13.00 -22.15 -14.22
N ARG A 81 11.87 -22.08 -14.92
CA ARG A 81 11.11 -23.26 -15.35
C ARG A 81 11.74 -23.97 -16.56
N THR A 82 12.53 -23.26 -17.36
CA THR A 82 13.27 -23.81 -18.51
C THR A 82 14.68 -24.27 -18.12
N GLY A 83 15.25 -23.75 -17.03
CA GLY A 83 16.54 -24.20 -16.46
C GLY A 83 16.48 -25.43 -15.54
N SER A 84 15.28 -25.89 -15.13
CA SER A 84 15.12 -27.08 -14.27
C SER A 84 15.19 -28.42 -15.03
N GLY A 85 15.65 -28.43 -16.28
CA GLY A 85 15.75 -29.60 -17.15
C GLY A 85 17.17 -29.87 -17.66
N ALA A 86 18.20 -29.60 -16.86
CA ALA A 86 19.59 -29.98 -17.12
C ALA A 86 20.15 -30.82 -15.96
#